data_AF-A0A527GII4-F1
#
_entry.id   AF-A0A527GII4-F1
#
_cell.length_a   1.000
_cell.length_b   1.000
_cell.length_c   1.000
_cell.angle_alpha   90.00
_cell.angle_beta   90.00
_cell.angle_gamma   90.00
#
_symmetry.space_group_name_H-M   'P 1'
#
loop_
_entity.id
_entity.type
_entity.pdbx_description
1 polymer ?
#
loop_
_entity_poly.entity_id
_entity_poly.type
_entity_poly.pdbx_seq_one_letter_code
_entity_poly.pdbx_strand_id
1 'polypeptide(L)'
;IIEMRSKGVWLALALALLLLAGMTLARGHRRELLVSGGVLVIVAAGIVAAHNIFSSTADDTMAFVKTLVPDVFRHGVLPAFDRAIASDAVPLAAKERLMLWADAINIWKRHPIFGASSSWLTEWQNRTYHPMIFNVFHNGYLEIAVRYGVVGLAFFAFLYTWSARQVLLAMRAKLVAPAAWSCYISTLVFFALTILTNSNNRLAMGEAFMWFAAAFGFYCFYVRQQKNLVAPRTYF
;
A
#
# COMPACT_ATOMS: atom_id res chain seq x y z
N ILE A 1 -1.86 15.15 22.67
CA ILE A 1 -2.19 15.11 21.22
C ILE A 1 -0.90 14.96 20.39
N ILE A 2 0.00 14.04 20.76
CA ILE A 2 1.33 13.85 20.11
C ILE A 2 1.57 12.37 19.80
N GLU A 3 0.54 11.64 19.35
CA GLU A 3 0.67 10.23 18.92
C GLU A 3 -0.13 9.93 17.64
N MET A 4 -0.12 10.85 16.67
CA MET A 4 -0.68 10.60 15.32
C MET A 4 0.28 11.03 14.19
N ARG A 5 1.58 10.73 14.31
CA ARG A 5 2.54 10.96 13.22
C ARG A 5 2.88 9.66 12.49
N SER A 6 1.91 9.07 11.79
CA SER A 6 2.24 8.07 10.77
C SER A 6 2.87 8.78 9.57
N LYS A 7 4.20 8.96 9.61
CA LYS A 7 4.99 9.64 8.58
C LYS A 7 4.75 9.04 7.17
N GLY A 8 4.56 7.72 7.09
CA GLY A 8 4.27 7.01 5.84
C GLY A 8 2.92 7.38 5.21
N VAL A 9 1.90 7.70 6.02
CA VAL A 9 0.59 8.12 5.51
C VAL A 9 0.67 9.48 4.84
N TRP A 10 1.39 10.42 5.44
CA TRP A 10 1.55 11.76 4.85
C TRP A 10 2.32 11.72 3.54
N LEU A 11 3.36 10.89 3.44
CA LEU A 11 4.09 10.69 2.19
C LEU A 11 3.21 10.03 1.12
N ALA A 12 2.47 8.98 1.48
CA ALA A 12 1.53 8.32 0.58
C ALA A 12 0.42 9.28 0.11
N LEU A 13 -0.09 10.13 1.02
CA LEU A 13 -1.10 11.14 0.72
C LEU A 13 -0.55 12.19 -0.26
N ALA A 14 0.64 12.72 0.00
CA ALA A 14 1.29 13.68 -0.89
C ALA A 14 1.45 13.10 -2.29
N LEU A 15 1.94 11.86 -2.42
CA LEU A 15 2.11 11.19 -3.71
C LEU A 15 0.76 10.95 -4.41
N ALA A 16 -0.28 10.53 -3.67
CA ALA A 16 -1.62 10.33 -4.20
C ALA A 16 -2.26 11.64 -4.70
N LEU A 17 -2.04 12.75 -3.97
CA LEU A 17 -2.50 14.08 -4.35
C LEU A 17 -1.75 14.62 -5.57
N LEU A 18 -0.44 14.41 -5.65
CA LEU A 18 0.35 14.76 -6.85
C LEU A 18 -0.12 13.97 -8.07
N LEU A 19 -0.37 12.67 -7.91
CA LEU A 19 -0.94 11.84 -8.97
C LEU A 19 -2.33 12.33 -9.38
N LEU A 20 -3.18 12.68 -8.42
CA LEU A 20 -4.52 13.23 -8.69
C LEU A 20 -4.41 14.52 -9.50
N ALA A 21 -3.58 15.46 -9.05
CA ALA A 21 -3.32 16.72 -9.72
C ALA A 21 -2.76 16.52 -11.13
N GLY A 22 -1.80 15.61 -11.32
CA GLY A 22 -1.26 15.29 -12.64
C GLY A 22 -2.31 14.75 -13.60
N MET A 23 -3.17 13.82 -13.13
CA MET A 23 -4.24 13.27 -13.94
C MET A 23 -5.35 14.28 -14.26
N THR A 24 -5.64 15.22 -13.36
CA THR A 24 -6.61 16.29 -13.61
C THR A 24 -6.03 17.37 -14.52
N LEU A 25 -4.75 17.72 -14.39
CA LEU A 25 -4.06 18.66 -15.30
C LEU A 25 -4.03 18.14 -16.74
N ALA A 26 -3.81 16.84 -16.93
CA ALA A 26 -3.76 16.20 -18.26
C ALA A 26 -5.06 16.34 -19.07
N ARG A 27 -6.15 16.83 -18.47
CA ARG A 27 -7.44 17.05 -19.13
C ARG A 27 -7.68 18.47 -19.63
N GLY A 28 -6.88 19.44 -19.18
CA GLY A 28 -6.78 20.77 -19.78
C GLY A 28 -7.95 21.75 -19.57
N HIS A 29 -8.99 21.44 -18.77
CA HIS A 29 -10.05 22.44 -18.52
C HIS A 29 -9.64 23.48 -17.47
N ARG A 30 -10.03 24.75 -17.67
CA ARG A 30 -9.76 25.87 -16.74
C ARG A 30 -10.08 25.56 -15.27
N ARG A 31 -11.23 24.91 -15.01
CA ARG A 31 -11.63 24.51 -13.65
C ARG A 31 -10.72 23.43 -13.07
N GLU A 32 -10.25 22.51 -13.89
CA GLU A 32 -9.32 21.45 -13.48
C GLU A 32 -7.92 22.00 -13.21
N LEU A 33 -7.48 23.01 -13.97
CA LEU A 33 -6.25 23.77 -13.70
C LEU A 33 -6.30 24.45 -12.32
N LEU A 34 -7.41 25.11 -11.98
CA LEU A 34 -7.59 25.76 -10.67
C LEU A 34 -7.58 24.74 -9.52
N VAL A 35 -8.30 23.62 -9.66
CA VAL A 35 -8.33 22.55 -8.64
C VAL A 35 -6.94 21.94 -8.47
N SER A 36 -6.24 21.65 -9.57
CA SER A 36 -4.90 21.07 -9.53
C SER A 36 -3.88 22.04 -8.92
N GLY A 37 -3.99 23.34 -9.25
CA GLY A 37 -3.20 24.39 -8.64
C GLY A 37 -3.40 24.47 -7.13
N GLY A 38 -4.65 24.41 -6.66
CA GLY A 38 -4.97 24.37 -5.23
C GLY A 38 -4.37 23.15 -4.52
N VAL A 39 -4.48 21.96 -5.12
CA VAL A 39 -3.86 20.73 -4.58
C VAL A 39 -2.34 20.87 -4.50
N LEU A 40 -1.69 21.38 -5.55
CA LEU A 40 -0.24 21.59 -5.56
C LEU A 40 0.21 22.58 -4.48
N VAL A 41 -0.53 23.67 -4.27
CA VAL A 41 -0.26 24.65 -3.21
C VAL A 41 -0.36 24.00 -1.83
N ILE A 42 -1.40 23.20 -1.59
CA ILE A 42 -1.56 22.48 -0.31
C ILE A 42 -0.40 21.49 -0.08
N VAL A 43 -0.01 20.74 -1.12
CA VAL A 43 1.13 19.82 -1.04
C VAL A 43 2.42 20.58 -0.76
N ALA A 44 2.69 21.67 -1.48
CA ALA A 44 3.88 22.50 -1.28
C ALA A 44 3.92 23.11 0.13
N ALA A 45 2.80 23.65 0.61
CA ALA A 45 2.67 24.18 1.97
C ALA A 45 2.93 23.09 3.02
N GLY A 46 2.41 21.87 2.80
CA GLY A 46 2.67 20.72 3.65
C GLY A 46 4.15 20.31 3.69
N ILE A 47 4.83 20.31 2.54
CA ILE A 47 6.27 20.01 2.44
C ILE A 47 7.09 21.06 3.19
N VAL A 48 6.80 22.36 2.97
CA VAL A 48 7.50 23.46 3.65
C VAL A 48 7.27 23.41 5.16
N ALA A 49 6.03 23.23 5.62
CA ALA A 49 5.71 23.14 7.03
C ALA A 49 6.36 21.93 7.73
N ALA A 50 6.65 20.87 6.98
CA ALA A 50 7.29 19.66 7.48
C ALA A 50 8.80 19.60 7.21
N HIS A 51 9.42 20.64 6.63
CA HIS A 51 10.81 20.60 6.14
C HIS A 51 11.83 20.16 7.20
N ASN A 52 11.76 20.70 8.42
CA ASN A 52 12.65 20.34 9.53
C ASN A 52 12.47 18.90 10.04
N ILE A 53 11.28 18.31 9.83
CA ILE A 53 10.99 16.92 10.16
C ILE A 53 11.52 16.00 9.05
N PHE A 54 11.39 16.43 7.80
CA PHE A 54 11.91 15.71 6.65
C PHE A 54 13.44 15.65 6.64
N SER A 55 14.16 16.75 6.90
CA SER A 55 15.63 16.77 6.90
C SER A 55 16.23 15.83 7.94
N SER A 56 15.78 15.91 9.20
CA SER A 56 16.27 15.05 10.28
C SER A 56 15.91 13.57 10.10
N THR A 57 14.76 13.24 9.51
CA THR A 57 14.32 11.83 9.34
C THR A 57 14.85 11.20 8.05
N ALA A 58 15.00 11.99 6.99
CA ALA A 58 15.48 11.50 5.70
C ALA A 58 16.93 11.02 5.84
N ASP A 59 17.77 11.69 6.62
CA ASP A 59 19.17 11.31 6.77
C ASP A 59 19.32 9.93 7.46
N ASP A 60 18.65 9.70 8.59
CA ASP A 60 18.72 8.42 9.31
C ASP A 60 18.09 7.26 8.53
N THR A 61 16.93 7.50 7.90
CA THR A 61 16.23 6.47 7.12
C THR A 61 17.00 6.15 5.83
N MET A 62 17.55 7.17 5.17
CA MET A 62 18.35 6.99 3.95
C MET A 62 19.66 6.29 4.26
N ALA A 63 20.31 6.60 5.39
CA ALA A 63 21.50 5.89 5.83
C ALA A 63 21.21 4.40 6.08
N PHE A 64 20.10 4.10 6.77
CA PHE A 64 19.65 2.73 7.01
C PHE A 64 19.30 1.99 5.71
N VAL A 65 18.59 2.62 4.76
CA VAL A 65 18.26 2.01 3.47
C VAL A 65 19.53 1.78 2.63
N LYS A 66 20.47 2.73 2.64
CA LYS A 66 21.76 2.64 1.93
C LYS A 66 22.62 1.48 2.44
N THR A 67 22.53 1.11 3.71
CA THR A 67 23.26 -0.04 4.26
C THR A 67 22.49 -1.34 4.10
N LEU A 68 21.17 -1.33 4.33
CA LEU A 68 20.34 -2.54 4.30
C LEU A 68 20.16 -3.10 2.89
N VAL A 69 19.92 -2.25 1.88
CA VAL A 69 19.62 -2.72 0.52
C VAL A 69 20.80 -3.48 -0.11
N PRO A 70 22.04 -2.95 -0.12
CA PRO A 70 23.19 -3.71 -0.61
C PRO A 70 23.42 -5.00 0.17
N ASP A 71 23.14 -4.99 1.47
CA ASP A 71 23.32 -6.15 2.33
C ASP A 71 22.32 -7.26 2.02
N VAL A 72 21.06 -6.91 1.74
CA VAL A 72 20.03 -7.82 1.23
C VAL A 72 20.43 -8.42 -0.12
N PHE A 73 20.98 -7.62 -1.03
CA PHE A 73 21.43 -8.13 -2.33
C PHE A 73 22.61 -9.08 -2.23
N ARG A 74 23.54 -8.85 -1.30
CA ARG A 74 24.74 -9.67 -1.14
C ARG A 74 24.51 -10.96 -0.37
N HIS A 75 23.66 -10.92 0.66
CA HIS A 75 23.56 -11.99 1.65
C HIS A 75 22.14 -12.55 1.81
N GLY A 76 21.16 -12.00 1.09
CA GLY A 76 19.75 -12.37 1.21
C GLY A 76 19.01 -11.57 2.30
N VAL A 77 17.68 -11.63 2.27
CA VAL A 77 16.79 -10.80 3.10
C VAL A 77 16.96 -11.09 4.60
N LEU A 78 16.84 -12.36 5.01
CA LEU A 78 16.88 -12.72 6.43
C LEU A 78 18.25 -12.45 7.08
N PRO A 79 19.40 -12.86 6.50
CA PRO A 79 20.70 -12.56 7.11
C PRO A 79 21.00 -11.05 7.21
N ALA A 80 20.51 -10.26 6.26
CA ALA A 80 20.62 -8.80 6.33
C ALA A 80 19.77 -8.20 7.46
N PHE A 81 18.57 -8.76 7.69
CA PHE A 81 17.73 -8.36 8.81
C PHE A 81 18.38 -8.73 10.14
N ASP A 82 18.93 -9.93 10.28
CA ASP A 82 19.61 -10.38 11.50
C ASP A 82 20.77 -9.44 11.88
N ARG A 83 21.60 -9.06 10.91
CA ARG A 83 22.71 -8.09 11.11
C ARG A 83 22.19 -6.70 11.50
N ALA A 84 21.15 -6.22 10.84
CA ALA A 84 20.57 -4.91 11.14
C ALA A 84 19.89 -4.88 12.52
N ILE A 85 19.24 -5.97 12.93
CA ILE A 85 18.63 -6.12 14.25
C ILE A 85 19.72 -6.12 15.34
N ALA A 86 20.84 -6.81 15.12
CA ALA A 86 21.95 -6.89 16.06
C ALA A 86 22.78 -5.58 16.16
N SER A 87 22.70 -4.69 15.18
CA SER A 87 23.53 -3.47 15.11
C SER A 87 23.03 -2.34 16.01
N ASP A 88 23.88 -1.79 16.87
CA ASP A 88 23.53 -0.62 17.70
C ASP A 88 23.30 0.67 16.91
N ALA A 89 23.71 0.72 15.64
CA ALA A 89 23.51 1.87 14.78
C ALA A 89 22.06 2.00 14.26
N VAL A 90 21.23 0.96 14.41
CA VAL A 90 19.84 0.97 13.91
C VAL A 90 18.89 1.44 15.02
N PRO A 91 18.05 2.47 14.78
CA PRO A 91 17.07 2.92 15.77
C PRO A 91 16.11 1.81 16.20
N LEU A 92 15.75 1.78 17.49
CA LEU A 92 14.90 0.74 18.08
C LEU A 92 13.60 0.50 17.29
N ALA A 93 12.89 1.57 16.90
CA ALA A 93 11.65 1.46 16.13
C ALA A 93 11.83 0.81 14.75
N ALA A 94 13.02 0.93 14.15
CA ALA A 94 13.35 0.26 12.88
C ALA A 94 13.69 -1.22 13.12
N LYS A 95 14.42 -1.54 14.21
CA LYS A 95 14.70 -2.93 14.64
C LYS A 95 13.42 -3.71 14.88
N GLU A 96 12.48 -3.13 15.63
CA GLU A 96 11.20 -3.80 15.92
C GLU A 96 10.40 -4.12 14.64
N ARG A 97 10.44 -3.23 13.63
CA ARG A 97 9.80 -3.52 12.33
C ARG A 97 10.51 -4.64 11.57
N LEU A 98 11.84 -4.63 11.57
CA LEU A 98 12.62 -5.71 10.95
C LEU A 98 12.34 -7.07 11.61
N MET A 99 12.25 -7.11 12.94
CA MET A 99 11.87 -8.31 13.69
C MET A 99 10.51 -8.86 13.23
N LEU A 100 9.49 -8.00 13.13
CA LEU A 100 8.17 -8.40 12.64
C LEU A 100 8.21 -8.89 11.20
N TRP A 101 9.01 -8.25 10.34
CA TRP A 101 9.14 -8.65 8.94
C TRP A 101 9.91 -9.97 8.81
N ALA A 102 10.95 -10.19 9.61
CA ALA A 102 11.70 -11.44 9.66
C ALA A 102 10.79 -12.60 10.09
N ASP A 103 10.00 -12.43 11.16
CA ASP A 103 9.03 -13.43 11.60
C ASP A 103 7.98 -13.73 10.54
N ALA A 104 7.42 -12.70 9.90
CA ALA A 104 6.46 -12.88 8.81
C ALA A 104 7.05 -13.64 7.63
N ILE A 105 8.28 -13.32 7.22
CA ILE A 105 9.00 -14.03 6.16
C ILE A 105 9.27 -15.49 6.59
N ASN A 106 9.66 -15.75 7.83
CA ASN A 106 9.89 -17.09 8.33
C ASN A 106 8.62 -17.95 8.36
N ILE A 107 7.47 -17.38 8.70
CA ILE A 107 6.16 -18.06 8.59
C ILE A 107 5.83 -18.30 7.12
N TRP A 108 5.95 -17.28 6.25
CA TRP A 108 5.63 -17.42 4.84
C TRP A 108 6.50 -18.47 4.13
N LYS A 109 7.80 -18.57 4.47
CA LYS A 109 8.71 -19.58 3.92
C LYS A 109 8.25 -21.02 4.19
N ARG A 110 7.53 -21.27 5.28
CA ARG A 110 6.96 -22.59 5.59
C ARG A 110 5.69 -22.89 4.79
N HIS A 111 4.97 -21.84 4.39
CA HIS A 111 3.70 -21.93 3.65
C HIS A 111 3.66 -21.00 2.42
N PRO A 112 4.52 -21.21 1.42
CA PRO A 112 4.74 -20.19 0.37
C PRO A 112 3.54 -19.99 -0.56
N ILE A 113 2.82 -21.07 -0.88
CA ILE A 113 1.77 -21.05 -1.91
C ILE A 113 0.46 -20.48 -1.36
N PHE A 114 -0.08 -21.11 -0.32
CA PHE A 114 -1.40 -20.79 0.24
C PHE A 114 -1.35 -20.07 1.60
N GLY A 115 -0.16 -19.78 2.12
CA GLY A 115 -0.01 -19.22 3.46
C GLY A 115 -0.40 -20.22 4.55
N ALA A 116 -0.31 -19.78 5.79
CA ALA A 116 -0.69 -20.55 6.96
C ALA A 116 -2.23 -20.66 7.13
N SER A 117 -3.03 -19.91 6.34
CA SER A 117 -4.49 -19.95 6.40
C SER A 117 -4.98 -19.88 7.86
N SER A 118 -5.90 -20.72 8.32
CA SER A 118 -6.40 -20.69 9.71
C SER A 118 -5.33 -20.86 10.80
N SER A 119 -4.15 -21.43 10.53
CA SER A 119 -3.06 -21.56 11.51
C SER A 119 -2.20 -20.30 11.65
N TRP A 120 -2.41 -19.28 10.80
CA TRP A 120 -1.56 -18.09 10.76
C TRP A 120 -1.39 -17.43 12.13
N LEU A 121 -2.47 -17.37 12.93
CA LEU A 121 -2.46 -16.72 14.23
C LEU A 121 -1.65 -17.52 15.26
N THR A 122 -1.79 -18.85 15.26
CA THR A 122 -1.03 -19.75 16.14
C THR A 122 0.46 -19.64 15.83
N GLU A 123 0.83 -19.63 14.56
CA GLU A 123 2.22 -19.47 14.14
C GLU A 123 2.77 -18.07 14.45
N TRP A 124 1.94 -17.04 14.33
CA TRP A 124 2.29 -15.68 14.72
C TRP A 124 2.52 -15.55 16.24
N GLN A 125 1.76 -16.27 17.07
CA GLN A 125 1.96 -16.29 18.52
C GLN A 125 3.27 -17.00 18.90
N ASN A 126 3.65 -18.03 18.15
CA ASN A 126 4.86 -18.83 18.35
C ASN A 126 6.09 -18.32 17.57
N ARG A 127 6.09 -17.04 17.19
CA ARG A 127 7.17 -16.40 16.43
C ARG A 127 8.45 -16.23 17.26
N THR A 128 9.57 -15.89 16.62
CA THR A 128 10.87 -15.78 17.28
C THR A 128 11.01 -14.49 18.06
N TYR A 129 10.53 -13.38 17.50
CA TYR A 129 10.68 -12.06 18.11
C TYR A 129 9.35 -11.56 18.69
N HIS A 130 9.38 -11.16 19.96
CA HIS A 130 8.25 -10.53 20.64
C HIS A 130 8.61 -9.09 21.02
N PRO A 131 8.58 -8.13 20.07
CA PRO A 131 8.92 -6.75 20.37
C PRO A 131 7.92 -6.14 21.36
N MET A 132 8.39 -5.24 22.21
CA MET A 132 7.62 -4.74 23.36
C MET A 132 6.38 -3.92 22.96
N ILE A 133 6.42 -3.24 21.81
CA ILE A 133 5.40 -2.25 21.42
C ILE A 133 4.43 -2.79 20.35
N PHE A 134 4.84 -3.79 19.56
CA PHE A 134 4.08 -4.22 18.38
C PHE A 134 3.77 -5.73 18.39
N ASN A 135 2.48 -6.08 18.33
CA ASN A 135 2.04 -7.49 18.30
C ASN A 135 1.32 -7.88 16.99
N VAL A 136 1.30 -6.99 16.01
CA VAL A 136 0.55 -7.16 14.74
C VAL A 136 1.49 -6.90 13.57
N PHE A 137 1.20 -7.49 12.41
CA PHE A 137 1.92 -7.18 11.17
C PHE A 137 1.97 -5.67 10.90
N HIS A 138 3.16 -5.16 10.58
CA HIS A 138 3.40 -3.77 10.20
C HIS A 138 3.69 -3.62 8.70
N ASN A 139 3.19 -4.56 7.91
CA ASN A 139 3.27 -4.61 6.46
C ASN A 139 2.16 -5.54 5.97
N GLY A 140 1.14 -4.99 5.31
CA GLY A 140 -0.03 -5.78 4.92
C GLY A 140 0.23 -6.70 3.73
N TYR A 141 1.29 -6.48 2.94
CA TYR A 141 1.70 -7.48 1.93
C TYR A 141 2.27 -8.72 2.60
N LEU A 142 3.10 -8.55 3.63
CA LEU A 142 3.58 -9.67 4.43
C LEU A 142 2.44 -10.36 5.18
N GLU A 143 1.45 -9.60 5.67
CA GLU A 143 0.25 -10.19 6.26
C GLU A 143 -0.54 -11.03 5.26
N ILE A 144 -0.77 -10.53 4.04
CA ILE A 144 -1.41 -11.31 2.95
C ILE A 144 -0.58 -12.55 2.62
N ALA A 145 0.75 -12.42 2.52
CA ALA A 145 1.65 -13.54 2.24
C ALA A 145 1.61 -14.60 3.34
N VAL A 146 1.60 -14.20 4.61
CA VAL A 146 1.49 -15.13 5.73
C VAL A 146 0.13 -15.82 5.75
N ARG A 147 -0.97 -15.09 5.52
CA ARG A 147 -2.33 -15.65 5.59
C ARG A 147 -2.68 -16.51 4.36
N TYR A 148 -2.29 -16.06 3.17
CA TYR A 148 -2.81 -16.57 1.89
C TYR A 148 -1.72 -16.91 0.86
N GLY A 149 -0.45 -16.69 1.20
CA GLY A 149 0.70 -17.00 0.33
C GLY A 149 0.74 -16.19 -0.95
N VAL A 150 1.50 -16.69 -1.92
CA VAL A 150 1.62 -16.08 -3.25
C VAL A 150 0.27 -16.07 -3.99
N VAL A 151 -0.60 -17.05 -3.73
CA VAL A 151 -1.94 -17.12 -4.33
C VAL A 151 -2.79 -15.93 -3.89
N GLY A 152 -2.78 -15.59 -2.60
CA GLY A 152 -3.47 -14.40 -2.10
C GLY A 152 -2.92 -13.09 -2.67
N LEU A 153 -1.59 -12.95 -2.72
CA LEU A 153 -0.94 -11.79 -3.35
C LEU A 153 -1.35 -11.64 -4.82
N ALA A 154 -1.31 -12.74 -5.57
CA ALA A 154 -1.70 -12.76 -6.98
C ALA A 154 -3.18 -12.44 -7.17
N PHE A 155 -4.07 -12.98 -6.32
CA PHE A 155 -5.49 -12.68 -6.34
C PHE A 155 -5.77 -11.20 -6.15
N PHE A 156 -5.19 -10.57 -5.12
CA PHE A 156 -5.39 -9.13 -4.88
C PHE A 156 -4.79 -8.26 -5.98
N ALA A 157 -3.60 -8.62 -6.50
CA ALA A 157 -2.99 -7.91 -7.62
C ALA A 157 -3.86 -7.99 -8.88
N PHE A 158 -4.40 -9.18 -9.18
CA PHE A 158 -5.34 -9.39 -10.27
C PHE A 158 -6.62 -8.56 -10.07
N LEU A 159 -7.24 -8.65 -8.89
CA LEU A 159 -8.49 -7.98 -8.58
C LEU A 159 -8.38 -6.46 -8.72
N TYR A 160 -7.29 -5.86 -8.25
CA TYR A 160 -7.04 -4.42 -8.40
C TYR A 160 -6.77 -4.02 -9.84
N THR A 161 -5.93 -4.76 -10.54
CA THR A 161 -5.60 -4.46 -11.93
C THR A 161 -6.83 -4.58 -12.82
N TRP A 162 -7.62 -5.64 -12.60
CA TRP A 162 -8.88 -5.85 -13.30
C TRP A 162 -9.88 -4.74 -12.99
N SER A 163 -10.11 -4.43 -11.71
CA SER A 163 -11.04 -3.37 -11.31
C SER A 163 -10.65 -2.00 -11.86
N ALA A 164 -9.38 -1.62 -11.77
CA ALA A 164 -8.86 -0.38 -12.36
C ALA A 164 -9.07 -0.32 -13.87
N ARG A 165 -8.88 -1.44 -14.57
CA ARG A 165 -9.18 -1.54 -16.00
C ARG A 165 -10.68 -1.37 -16.28
N GLN A 166 -11.56 -1.95 -15.46
CA GLN A 166 -13.01 -1.77 -15.64
C GLN A 166 -13.44 -0.31 -15.50
N VAL A 167 -12.92 0.39 -14.48
CA VAL A 167 -13.19 1.81 -14.26
C VAL A 167 -12.67 2.66 -15.44
N LEU A 168 -11.46 2.39 -15.93
CA LEU A 168 -10.90 3.07 -17.09
C LEU A 168 -11.77 2.88 -18.33
N LEU A 169 -12.20 1.64 -18.60
CA LEU A 169 -13.03 1.32 -19.76
C LEU A 169 -14.43 1.96 -19.65
N ALA A 170 -15.03 1.97 -18.47
CA ALA A 170 -16.31 2.65 -18.25
C ALA A 170 -16.19 4.17 -18.42
N MET A 171 -15.09 4.77 -17.95
CA MET A 171 -14.81 6.19 -18.14
C MET A 171 -14.63 6.54 -19.62
N ARG A 172 -13.85 5.74 -20.36
CA ARG A 172 -13.66 5.93 -21.82
C ARG A 172 -14.97 5.79 -22.60
N ALA A 173 -15.87 4.93 -22.14
CA ALA A 173 -17.22 4.79 -22.69
C ALA A 173 -18.19 5.87 -22.22
N LYS A 174 -17.74 6.88 -21.46
CA LYS A 174 -18.54 7.97 -20.89
C LYS A 174 -19.69 7.50 -19.99
N LEU A 175 -19.53 6.32 -19.36
CA LEU A 175 -20.52 5.74 -18.45
C LEU A 175 -20.33 6.19 -17.00
N VAL A 176 -19.13 6.67 -16.67
CA VAL A 176 -18.83 7.29 -15.38
C VAL A 176 -18.10 8.61 -15.61
N ALA A 177 -18.22 9.52 -14.65
CA ALA A 177 -17.54 10.81 -14.72
C ALA A 177 -16.02 10.61 -14.81
N PRO A 178 -15.29 11.38 -15.64
CA PRO A 178 -13.84 11.31 -15.71
C PRO A 178 -13.18 11.44 -14.33
N ALA A 179 -13.67 12.37 -13.49
CA ALA A 179 -13.16 12.57 -12.13
C ALA A 179 -13.20 11.29 -11.28
N ALA A 180 -14.17 10.39 -11.50
CA ALA A 180 -14.27 9.13 -10.77
C ALA A 180 -13.05 8.22 -11.02
N TRP A 181 -12.56 8.15 -12.26
CA TRP A 181 -11.35 7.37 -12.58
C TRP A 181 -10.10 7.93 -11.90
N SER A 182 -9.91 9.25 -11.95
CA SER A 182 -8.76 9.91 -11.32
C SER A 182 -8.79 9.74 -9.80
N CYS A 183 -9.94 9.95 -9.17
CA CYS A 183 -10.11 9.72 -7.74
C CYS A 183 -9.81 8.25 -7.39
N TYR A 184 -10.41 7.31 -8.12
CA TYR A 184 -10.23 5.88 -7.89
C TYR A 184 -8.75 5.44 -7.93
N ILE A 185 -8.00 5.85 -8.96
CA ILE A 185 -6.58 5.50 -9.10
C ILE A 185 -5.74 6.14 -7.99
N SER A 186 -5.96 7.42 -7.67
CA SER A 186 -5.24 8.09 -6.58
C SER A 186 -5.51 7.45 -5.22
N THR A 187 -6.75 7.05 -4.95
CA THR A 187 -7.10 6.33 -3.72
C THR A 187 -6.46 4.94 -3.69
N LEU A 188 -6.49 4.19 -4.80
CA LEU A 188 -5.79 2.90 -4.89
C LEU A 188 -4.29 3.03 -4.58
N VAL A 189 -3.61 4.02 -5.15
CA VAL A 189 -2.18 4.27 -4.91
C VAL A 189 -1.94 4.66 -3.46
N PHE A 190 -2.77 5.54 -2.88
CA PHE A 190 -2.69 5.88 -1.47
C PHE A 190 -2.75 4.63 -0.57
N PHE A 191 -3.74 3.76 -0.79
CA PHE A 191 -3.87 2.53 -0.02
C PHE A 191 -2.72 1.54 -0.25
N ALA A 192 -2.29 1.36 -1.50
CA ALA A 192 -1.18 0.48 -1.87
C ALA A 192 0.16 0.90 -1.22
N LEU A 193 0.37 2.20 -1.00
CA LEU A 193 1.55 2.72 -0.33
C LEU A 193 1.44 2.67 1.19
N THR A 194 0.27 2.97 1.74
CA THR A 194 0.07 2.97 3.19
C THR A 194 0.16 1.55 3.79
N ILE A 195 -0.30 0.53 3.07
CA ILE A 195 -0.19 -0.87 3.48
C ILE A 195 1.26 -1.40 3.50
N LEU A 196 2.23 -0.73 2.85
CA LEU A 196 3.66 -1.08 2.96
C LEU A 196 4.24 -0.78 4.35
N THR A 197 3.77 0.29 5.00
CA THR A 197 4.54 0.94 6.08
C THR A 197 3.74 1.22 7.35
N ASN A 198 2.42 1.04 7.35
CA ASN A 198 1.58 1.49 8.44
C ASN A 198 0.69 0.38 9.03
N SER A 199 0.75 0.23 10.36
CA SER A 199 -0.03 -0.68 11.19
C SER A 199 -1.39 -0.17 11.66
N ASN A 200 -1.70 1.13 11.51
CA ASN A 200 -3.00 1.65 11.90
C ASN A 200 -4.12 1.30 10.90
N ASN A 201 -3.77 0.92 9.67
CA ASN A 201 -4.70 0.22 8.78
C ASN A 201 -4.65 -1.27 9.11
N ARG A 202 -5.37 -1.69 10.15
CA ARG A 202 -5.64 -3.12 10.36
C ARG A 202 -6.12 -3.73 9.06
N LEU A 203 -5.78 -4.99 8.81
CA LEU A 203 -6.24 -5.73 7.64
C LEU A 203 -7.75 -5.58 7.41
N ALA A 204 -8.58 -5.48 8.44
CA ALA A 204 -10.02 -5.20 8.29
C ALA A 204 -10.34 -3.88 7.54
N MET A 205 -9.58 -2.80 7.75
CA MET A 205 -9.75 -1.55 6.99
C MET A 205 -9.12 -1.63 5.60
N GLY A 206 -8.01 -2.35 5.45
CA GLY A 206 -7.40 -2.65 4.16
C GLY A 206 -8.32 -3.51 3.27
N GLU A 207 -8.83 -4.61 3.81
CA GLU A 207 -9.83 -5.52 3.26
C GLU A 207 -11.12 -4.79 2.90
N ALA A 208 -11.66 -3.97 3.81
CA ALA A 208 -12.83 -3.14 3.51
C ALA A 208 -12.60 -2.22 2.29
N PHE A 209 -11.41 -1.61 2.19
CA PHE A 209 -11.05 -0.84 1.01
C PHE A 209 -10.89 -1.70 -0.24
N MET A 210 -10.32 -2.91 -0.12
CA MET A 210 -10.20 -3.85 -1.24
C MET A 210 -11.59 -4.19 -1.79
N TRP A 211 -12.55 -4.46 -0.90
CA TRP A 211 -13.94 -4.73 -1.26
C TRP A 211 -14.62 -3.52 -1.89
N PHE A 212 -14.39 -2.32 -1.37
CA PHE A 212 -14.88 -1.08 -1.99
C PHE A 212 -14.33 -0.91 -3.42
N ALA A 213 -13.01 -1.07 -3.59
CA ALA A 213 -12.36 -0.92 -4.88
C ALA A 213 -12.84 -1.97 -5.89
N ALA A 214 -13.03 -3.21 -5.44
CA ALA A 214 -13.58 -4.30 -6.25
C ALA A 214 -15.05 -4.03 -6.62
N ALA A 215 -15.88 -3.64 -5.64
CA ALA A 215 -17.29 -3.34 -5.86
C ALA A 215 -17.49 -2.27 -6.94
N PHE A 216 -16.69 -1.20 -6.91
CA PHE A 216 -16.75 -0.18 -7.95
C PHE A 216 -16.26 -0.68 -9.33
N GLY A 217 -15.25 -1.54 -9.36
CA GLY A 217 -14.81 -2.24 -10.57
C GLY A 217 -15.91 -3.13 -11.18
N PHE A 218 -16.58 -3.93 -10.34
CA PHE A 218 -17.73 -4.74 -10.73
C PHE A 218 -18.91 -3.89 -11.21
N TYR A 219 -19.23 -2.80 -10.52
CA TYR A 219 -20.25 -1.85 -10.97
C TYR A 219 -19.93 -1.34 -12.38
N CYS A 220 -18.70 -0.87 -12.62
CA CYS A 220 -18.26 -0.41 -13.95
C CYS A 220 -18.36 -1.52 -15.01
N PHE A 221 -18.04 -2.76 -14.65
CA PHE A 221 -18.19 -3.92 -15.53
C PHE A 221 -19.67 -4.16 -15.89
N TYR A 222 -20.57 -4.21 -14.90
CA TYR A 222 -21.99 -4.47 -15.14
C TYR A 222 -22.68 -3.35 -15.92
N VAL A 223 -22.35 -2.09 -15.67
CA VAL A 223 -22.90 -0.97 -16.46
C VAL A 223 -22.46 -1.07 -17.93
N ARG A 224 -21.21 -1.49 -18.19
CA ARG A 224 -20.74 -1.74 -19.56
C ARG A 224 -21.47 -2.91 -20.22
N GLN A 225 -21.78 -3.96 -19.47
CA GLN A 225 -22.57 -5.10 -19.94
C GLN A 225 -24.01 -4.68 -20.29
N GLN A 226 -24.66 -3.86 -19.45
CA GLN A 226 -25.99 -3.29 -19.74
C GLN A 226 -26.05 -2.43 -21.01
N LYS A 227 -24.90 -1.86 -21.42
CA LYS A 227 -24.76 -1.10 -22.66
C LYS A 227 -24.27 -1.93 -23.84
N ASN A 228 -24.25 -3.27 -23.71
CA ASN A 228 -23.78 -4.22 -24.73
C ASN A 228 -22.31 -3.99 -25.15
N LEU A 229 -21.51 -3.32 -24.32
CA LEU A 229 -20.06 -3.12 -24.57
C LEU A 229 -19.22 -4.30 -24.10
N VAL A 230 -19.82 -5.23 -23.37
CA VAL A 230 -19.25 -6.50 -22.93
C VAL A 230 -20.35 -7.54 -23.11
N ALA A 231 -20.07 -8.59 -23.88
CA ALA A 231 -21.01 -9.68 -24.04
C ALA A 231 -21.26 -10.36 -22.68
N PRO A 232 -22.53 -10.59 -22.29
CA PRO A 232 -22.84 -11.49 -21.18
C PRO A 232 -22.23 -12.86 -21.49
N ARG A 233 -21.27 -13.31 -20.69
CA ARG A 233 -20.92 -14.73 -20.67
C ARG A 233 -21.84 -15.40 -19.67
N THR A 234 -23.03 -15.77 -20.14
CA THR A 234 -23.86 -16.73 -19.42
C THR A 234 -23.21 -18.10 -19.63
N TYR A 235 -22.65 -18.68 -18.58
CA TYR A 235 -22.22 -20.08 -18.58
C TYR A 235 -23.45 -20.96 -18.34
N PHE A 236 -24.38 -20.93 -19.29
CA PHE A 236 -25.55 -21.80 -19.37
C PHE A 236 -25.77 -22.15 -20.85
#